data_AF-X1IUT3-F1
#
_entry.id   AF-X1IUT3-F1
#
_cell.length_a   1.000
_cell.length_b   1.000
_cell.length_c   1.000
_cell.angle_alpha   90.00
_cell.angle_beta   90.00
_cell.angle_gamma   90.00
#
_symmetry.space_group_name_H-M   'P 1'
#
loop_
_entity.id
_entity.type
_entity.pdbx_description
1 polymer ?
#
loop_
_entity_poly.entity_id
_entity_poly.type
_entity_poly.pdbx_seq_one_letter_code
_entity_poly.pdbx_strand_id
1 'polypeptide(L)'
;PILPITNLNRLLSDPDVRSFLGIEINNGILQSEINEKEVGKGLAQLANHLLHPAFYVKRIYTKDDRRDYLKKFPIESQPDLSKKSDKPWLLTDAKSALPSKKTAPSPKERKYLIPKSCVLTIDNPKVEAIYHELQQLDVTKFRNAVAVTFRVFIELSLDCYIEANGLDKNPASGKGFKPLREKVSDVTNHLINIKAADKSVCKGIRTAVSDKDDLLGIDTWHAYVHNPHYSPTPQNLLITWDNVQKFVEILWSNVN
;
A
#
# COMPACT_ATOMS: atom_id res chain seq x y z
N PRO A 1 -25.07 -2.87 6.16
CA PRO A 1 -24.17 -4.02 6.42
C PRO A 1 -22.79 -3.79 5.78
N ILE A 2 -21.71 -4.04 6.52
CA ILE A 2 -20.33 -3.83 6.04
C ILE A 2 -19.90 -5.07 5.28
N LEU A 3 -19.40 -4.90 4.06
CA LEU A 3 -18.87 -6.00 3.26
C LEU A 3 -17.58 -6.53 3.90
N PRO A 4 -17.46 -7.83 4.20
CA PRO A 4 -16.25 -8.39 4.78
C PRO A 4 -15.13 -8.47 3.74
N ILE A 5 -14.31 -7.41 3.67
CA ILE A 5 -13.23 -7.22 2.68
C ILE A 5 -12.25 -8.40 2.66
N THR A 6 -11.91 -8.97 3.83
CA THR A 6 -11.00 -10.13 3.91
C THR A 6 -11.55 -11.37 3.22
N ASN A 7 -12.88 -11.56 3.20
CA ASN A 7 -13.52 -12.68 2.52
C ASN A 7 -13.58 -12.46 1.01
N LEU A 8 -13.85 -11.22 0.59
CA LEU A 8 -13.79 -10.81 -0.80
C LEU A 8 -12.37 -11.00 -1.36
N ASN A 9 -11.35 -10.53 -0.65
CA ASN A 9 -9.96 -10.72 -1.06
C ASN A 9 -9.61 -12.21 -1.20
N ARG A 10 -10.00 -13.06 -0.25
CA ARG A 10 -9.77 -14.52 -0.34
C ARG A 10 -10.36 -15.15 -1.60
N LEU A 11 -11.54 -14.68 -2.04
CA LEU A 11 -12.18 -15.14 -3.26
C LEU A 11 -11.45 -14.61 -4.51
N LEU A 12 -11.16 -13.31 -4.57
CA LEU A 12 -10.49 -12.69 -5.71
C LEU A 12 -9.01 -13.07 -5.86
N SER A 13 -8.36 -13.55 -4.79
CA SER A 13 -7.01 -14.10 -4.85
C SER A 13 -6.94 -15.46 -5.55
N ASP A 14 -8.05 -16.22 -5.62
CA ASP A 14 -8.07 -17.54 -6.24
C ASP A 14 -8.23 -17.45 -7.77
N PRO A 15 -7.30 -18.03 -8.57
CA PRO A 15 -7.39 -18.05 -10.03
C PRO A 15 -8.66 -18.68 -10.58
N ASP A 16 -9.20 -19.71 -9.94
CA ASP A 16 -10.39 -20.43 -10.41
C ASP A 16 -11.64 -19.55 -10.24
N VAL A 17 -11.70 -18.79 -9.14
CA VAL A 17 -12.77 -17.80 -8.90
C VAL A 17 -12.67 -16.63 -9.86
N ARG A 18 -11.45 -16.15 -10.13
CA ARG A 18 -11.22 -15.09 -11.12
C ARG A 18 -11.64 -15.50 -12.53
N SER A 19 -11.23 -16.69 -12.95
CA SER A 19 -11.59 -17.26 -14.25
C SER A 19 -13.11 -17.43 -14.37
N PHE A 20 -13.76 -17.91 -13.31
CA PHE A 20 -15.23 -18.01 -13.26
C PHE A 20 -15.94 -16.66 -13.39
N LEU A 21 -15.39 -15.60 -12.79
CA LEU A 21 -15.94 -14.25 -12.87
C LEU A 21 -15.58 -13.52 -14.18
N GLY A 22 -14.72 -14.10 -15.01
CA GLY A 22 -14.22 -13.47 -16.23
C GLY A 22 -13.28 -12.31 -15.97
N ILE A 23 -12.56 -12.33 -14.85
CA ILE A 23 -11.62 -11.29 -14.43
C ILE A 23 -10.21 -11.85 -14.34
N GLU A 24 -9.22 -10.99 -14.57
CA GLU A 24 -7.81 -11.34 -14.49
C GLU A 24 -7.04 -10.26 -13.73
N ILE A 25 -5.88 -10.64 -13.18
CA ILE A 25 -4.96 -9.69 -12.57
C ILE A 25 -3.77 -9.55 -13.51
N ASN A 26 -3.59 -8.34 -14.05
CA ASN A 26 -2.41 -7.97 -14.83
C ASN A 26 -1.69 -6.83 -14.10
N ASN A 27 -0.42 -7.04 -13.74
CA ASN A 27 0.39 -6.07 -12.98
C ASN A 27 -0.27 -5.55 -11.69
N GLY A 28 -1.00 -6.42 -10.98
CA GLY A 28 -1.71 -6.06 -9.74
C GLY A 28 -3.03 -5.32 -9.95
N ILE A 29 -3.47 -5.09 -11.19
CA ILE A 29 -4.72 -4.43 -11.53
C ILE A 29 -5.73 -5.47 -12.03
N LEU A 30 -6.96 -5.41 -11.51
CA LEU A 30 -8.07 -6.24 -11.98
C LEU A 30 -8.60 -5.69 -13.30
N GLN A 31 -8.54 -6.51 -14.34
CA GLN A 31 -9.06 -6.22 -15.67
C GLN A 31 -10.01 -7.33 -16.15
N SER A 32 -10.83 -7.01 -17.13
CA SER A 32 -11.68 -8.01 -17.79
C SER A 32 -11.79 -7.74 -19.28
N GLU A 33 -11.85 -8.82 -20.06
CA GLU A 33 -12.23 -8.81 -21.47
C GLU A 33 -13.70 -9.18 -21.68
N ILE A 34 -14.42 -9.50 -20.62
CA ILE A 34 -15.83 -9.88 -20.64
C ILE A 34 -16.69 -8.62 -20.50
N ASN A 35 -17.90 -8.64 -21.05
CA ASN A 35 -18.84 -7.52 -20.95
C ASN A 35 -19.04 -7.08 -19.48
N GLU A 36 -18.98 -5.77 -19.24
CA GLU A 36 -19.10 -5.18 -17.90
C GLU A 36 -20.37 -5.62 -17.15
N LYS A 37 -21.48 -5.79 -17.86
CA LYS A 37 -22.74 -6.25 -17.25
C LYS A 37 -22.66 -7.70 -16.77
N GLU A 38 -21.97 -8.57 -17.51
CA GLU A 38 -21.81 -9.98 -17.15
C GLU A 38 -20.88 -10.15 -15.95
N VAL A 39 -19.75 -9.43 -15.94
CA VAL A 39 -18.84 -9.40 -14.77
C VAL A 39 -19.53 -8.80 -13.55
N GLY A 40 -20.23 -7.67 -13.73
CA GLY A 40 -20.95 -6.98 -12.67
C GLY A 40 -22.02 -7.84 -12.02
N LYS A 41 -22.72 -8.67 -12.81
CA LYS A 41 -23.71 -9.64 -12.34
C LYS A 41 -23.10 -10.68 -11.40
N GLY A 42 -21.96 -11.27 -11.76
CA GLY A 42 -21.23 -12.21 -10.91
C GLY A 42 -20.72 -11.57 -9.62
N LEU A 43 -20.14 -10.37 -9.72
CA LEU A 43 -19.64 -9.61 -8.56
C LEU A 43 -20.76 -9.19 -7.61
N ALA A 44 -21.90 -8.74 -8.14
CA ALA A 44 -23.07 -8.36 -7.36
C ALA A 44 -23.60 -9.56 -6.56
N GLN A 45 -23.70 -10.73 -7.18
CA GLN A 45 -24.15 -11.94 -6.49
C GLN A 45 -23.14 -12.39 -5.42
N LEU A 46 -21.84 -12.28 -5.69
CA LEU A 46 -20.80 -12.55 -4.71
C LEU A 46 -20.92 -11.61 -3.49
N ALA A 47 -21.12 -10.31 -3.72
CA ALA A 47 -21.36 -9.35 -2.66
C ALA A 47 -22.62 -9.69 -1.84
N ASN A 48 -23.72 -10.07 -2.50
CA ASN A 48 -24.95 -10.50 -1.83
C ASN A 48 -24.72 -11.72 -0.93
N HIS A 49 -23.97 -12.72 -1.40
CA HIS A 49 -23.60 -13.88 -0.57
C HIS A 49 -22.77 -13.47 0.65
N LEU A 50 -21.77 -12.60 0.47
CA LEU A 50 -20.91 -12.15 1.57
C LEU A 50 -21.62 -11.29 2.62
N LEU A 51 -22.65 -10.55 2.21
CA LEU A 51 -23.47 -9.72 3.10
C LEU A 51 -24.55 -10.53 3.84
N HIS A 52 -24.81 -11.77 3.41
CA HIS A 52 -25.83 -12.61 4.01
C HIS A 52 -25.40 -13.07 5.43
N PRO A 53 -26.22 -12.91 6.48
CA PRO A 53 -25.84 -13.26 7.86
C PRO A 53 -25.44 -14.72 8.05
N ALA A 54 -25.98 -15.63 7.23
CA ALA A 54 -25.66 -17.06 7.25
C ALA A 54 -24.35 -17.43 6.50
N PHE A 55 -23.60 -16.45 5.99
CA PHE A 55 -22.35 -16.69 5.28
C PHE A 55 -21.19 -16.83 6.27
N TYR A 56 -20.63 -18.04 6.34
CA TYR A 56 -19.48 -18.35 7.18
C TYR A 56 -18.21 -18.52 6.36
N VAL A 57 -17.10 -17.97 6.85
CA VAL A 57 -15.79 -18.02 6.19
C VAL A 57 -15.35 -19.45 5.83
N LYS A 58 -15.74 -20.45 6.64
CA LYS A 58 -15.49 -21.88 6.38
C LYS A 58 -15.97 -22.34 5.00
N ARG A 59 -16.95 -21.66 4.39
CA ARG A 59 -17.45 -21.99 3.03
C ARG A 59 -16.49 -21.62 1.90
N ILE A 60 -15.44 -20.87 2.17
CA ILE A 60 -14.48 -20.37 1.17
C ILE A 60 -13.03 -20.45 1.65
N TYR A 61 -12.78 -21.20 2.74
CA TYR A 61 -11.51 -21.16 3.45
C TYR A 61 -10.40 -21.86 2.66
N THR A 62 -10.65 -23.08 2.21
CA THR A 62 -9.74 -23.86 1.37
C THR A 62 -10.07 -23.72 -0.12
N LYS A 63 -9.18 -24.24 -0.97
CA LYS A 63 -9.40 -24.25 -2.42
C LYS A 63 -10.61 -25.11 -2.81
N ASP A 64 -10.76 -26.27 -2.19
CA ASP A 64 -11.92 -27.14 -2.41
C ASP A 64 -13.23 -26.47 -1.95
N ASP A 65 -13.21 -25.77 -0.81
CA ASP A 65 -14.38 -25.02 -0.34
C ASP A 65 -14.82 -23.96 -1.37
N ARG A 66 -13.85 -23.23 -1.96
CA ARG A 66 -14.14 -22.22 -2.99
C ARG A 66 -14.69 -22.87 -4.27
N ARG A 67 -14.14 -24.01 -4.69
CA ARG A 67 -14.67 -24.76 -5.84
C ARG A 67 -16.10 -25.21 -5.59
N ASP A 68 -16.38 -25.73 -4.40
CA ASP A 68 -17.74 -26.18 -4.03
C ASP A 68 -18.71 -25.00 -3.83
N TYR A 69 -18.22 -23.85 -3.41
CA TYR A 69 -18.96 -22.59 -3.40
C TYR A 69 -19.36 -22.16 -4.83
N LEU A 70 -18.42 -22.21 -5.79
CA LEU A 70 -18.69 -21.86 -7.19
C LEU A 70 -19.71 -22.81 -7.86
N LYS A 71 -19.68 -24.11 -7.52
CA LYS A 71 -20.69 -25.07 -8.03
C LYS A 71 -22.12 -24.73 -7.57
N LYS A 72 -22.27 -24.08 -6.42
CA LYS A 72 -23.56 -23.67 -5.85
C LYS A 72 -23.97 -22.25 -6.29
N PHE A 73 -23.22 -21.64 -7.21
CA PHE A 73 -23.49 -20.30 -7.69
C PHE A 73 -24.74 -20.31 -8.60
N PRO A 74 -25.73 -19.44 -8.35
CA PRO A 74 -26.98 -19.44 -9.13
C PRO A 74 -26.71 -19.27 -10.62
N ILE A 75 -27.27 -20.16 -11.45
CA ILE A 75 -27.02 -20.20 -12.91
C ILE A 75 -27.39 -18.85 -13.54
N GLU A 76 -28.53 -18.29 -13.15
CA GLU A 76 -28.99 -16.99 -13.63
C GLU A 76 -28.07 -15.83 -13.24
N SER A 77 -27.13 -16.00 -12.32
CA SER A 77 -26.17 -15.00 -11.85
C SER A 77 -24.74 -15.24 -12.36
N GLN A 78 -24.48 -16.36 -13.05
CA GLN A 78 -23.17 -16.65 -13.62
C GLN A 78 -22.88 -15.69 -14.78
N PRO A 79 -21.66 -15.13 -14.86
CA PRO A 79 -21.23 -14.34 -16.01
C PRO A 79 -21.16 -15.20 -17.28
N ASP A 80 -21.70 -14.68 -18.37
CA ASP A 80 -21.50 -15.31 -19.68
C ASP A 80 -20.13 -14.91 -20.26
N LEU A 81 -19.15 -15.81 -20.14
CA LEU A 81 -17.78 -15.61 -20.62
C LEU A 81 -17.66 -15.56 -22.15
N SER A 82 -18.71 -15.92 -22.89
CA SER A 82 -18.72 -15.79 -24.35
C SER A 82 -18.96 -14.34 -24.81
N LYS A 83 -19.59 -13.51 -23.96
CA LYS A 83 -19.87 -12.11 -24.26
C LYS A 83 -18.65 -11.25 -23.96
N LYS A 84 -17.77 -11.13 -24.94
CA LYS A 84 -16.60 -10.27 -24.85
C LYS A 84 -16.95 -8.78 -24.98
N SER A 85 -16.14 -7.95 -24.36
CA SER A 85 -16.12 -6.50 -24.54
C SER A 85 -15.28 -6.13 -25.76
N ASP A 86 -15.58 -5.00 -26.40
CA ASP A 86 -14.83 -4.50 -27.57
C ASP A 86 -13.36 -4.21 -27.24
N LYS A 87 -13.06 -3.92 -25.97
CA LYS A 87 -11.72 -3.73 -25.44
C LYS A 87 -11.62 -4.22 -23.98
N PRO A 88 -10.43 -4.65 -23.53
CA PRO A 88 -10.17 -4.88 -22.12
C PRO A 88 -10.43 -3.60 -21.32
N TRP A 89 -11.07 -3.73 -20.17
CA TRP A 89 -11.42 -2.61 -19.29
C TRP A 89 -11.00 -2.93 -17.85
N LEU A 90 -10.77 -1.88 -17.06
CA LEU A 90 -10.36 -2.02 -15.66
C LEU A 90 -11.59 -2.01 -14.75
N LEU A 91 -11.61 -2.85 -13.72
CA LEU A 91 -12.72 -2.85 -12.74
C LEU A 91 -12.78 -1.55 -11.91
N THR A 92 -11.80 -0.67 -12.06
CA THR A 92 -11.77 0.69 -11.51
C THR A 92 -12.45 1.74 -12.40
N ASP A 93 -12.78 1.41 -13.65
CA ASP A 93 -13.34 2.36 -14.64
C ASP A 93 -14.85 2.57 -14.49
N ALA A 94 -15.43 2.27 -13.33
CA ALA A 94 -16.87 2.36 -13.08
C ALA A 94 -17.37 3.80 -13.34
N LYS A 95 -17.90 4.03 -14.55
CA LYS A 95 -18.68 5.21 -14.91
C LYS A 95 -20.05 5.10 -14.26
N SER A 96 -20.09 5.30 -12.95
CA SER A 96 -21.34 5.36 -12.20
C SER A 96 -22.13 6.60 -12.62
N ALA A 97 -23.09 6.40 -13.52
CA ALA A 97 -24.15 7.36 -13.81
C ALA A 97 -25.13 7.37 -12.63
N LEU A 98 -24.79 8.11 -11.57
CA LEU A 98 -25.74 8.55 -10.55
C LEU A 98 -25.83 10.08 -10.60
N PRO A 99 -27.04 10.67 -10.49
CA PRO A 99 -27.23 12.10 -10.62
C PRO A 99 -26.45 12.82 -9.52
N SER A 100 -25.50 13.66 -9.93
CA SER A 100 -24.59 14.33 -9.04
C SER A 100 -25.34 15.33 -8.15
N LYS A 101 -25.51 14.98 -6.87
CA LYS A 101 -25.35 16.01 -5.85
C LYS A 101 -23.94 16.54 -6.03
N LYS A 102 -23.79 17.86 -6.14
CA LYS A 102 -22.49 18.54 -6.11
C LYS A 102 -21.81 18.18 -4.79
N THR A 103 -21.10 17.06 -4.76
CA THR A 103 -20.09 16.77 -3.77
C THR A 103 -19.01 17.81 -3.96
N ALA A 104 -18.50 18.35 -2.85
CA ALA A 104 -17.31 19.17 -2.83
C ALA A 104 -16.23 18.55 -3.74
N PRO A 105 -15.39 19.37 -4.41
CA PRO A 105 -14.37 18.87 -5.32
C PRO A 105 -13.63 17.69 -4.68
N SER A 106 -13.54 16.58 -5.40
CA SER A 106 -12.72 15.45 -4.99
C SER A 106 -11.33 15.96 -4.61
N PRO A 107 -10.70 15.44 -3.54
CA PRO A 107 -9.34 15.83 -3.20
C PRO A 107 -8.50 15.66 -4.47
N LYS A 108 -7.88 16.75 -4.94
CA LYS A 108 -6.99 16.70 -6.11
C LYS A 108 -6.04 15.52 -5.92
N GLU A 109 -5.97 14.62 -6.90
CA GLU A 109 -5.03 13.50 -6.85
C GLU A 109 -3.64 14.02 -6.48
N ARG A 110 -3.11 13.52 -5.38
CA ARG A 110 -1.86 14.00 -4.80
C ARG A 110 -0.71 13.66 -5.75
N LYS A 111 -0.08 14.69 -6.29
CA LYS A 111 1.01 14.55 -7.27
C LYS A 111 2.39 14.34 -6.64
N TYR A 112 2.58 14.79 -5.40
CA TYR A 112 3.90 14.83 -4.74
C TYR A 112 3.93 13.90 -3.53
N LEU A 113 5.08 13.26 -3.32
CA LEU A 113 5.24 12.30 -2.23
C LEU A 113 5.08 12.98 -0.88
N ILE A 114 5.71 14.13 -0.65
CA ILE A 114 5.56 14.88 0.59
C ILE A 114 4.66 16.10 0.31
N PRO A 115 3.58 16.33 1.07
CA PRO A 115 2.74 17.50 0.86
C PRO A 115 3.49 18.74 1.31
N LYS A 116 3.24 19.88 0.63
CA LYS A 116 3.77 21.18 1.07
C LYS A 116 3.27 21.61 2.47
N SER A 117 2.21 20.98 2.97
CA SER A 117 1.71 21.20 4.32
C SER A 117 2.52 20.49 5.41
N CYS A 118 3.31 19.48 5.05
CA CYS A 118 4.27 18.87 5.98
C CYS A 118 5.50 19.78 6.01
N VAL A 119 5.73 20.45 7.14
CA VAL A 119 6.89 21.34 7.36
C VAL A 119 7.80 20.67 8.38
N LEU A 120 9.00 20.31 7.94
CA LEU A 120 10.04 19.72 8.80
C LEU A 120 11.19 20.71 8.94
N THR A 121 11.75 20.81 10.15
CA THR A 121 13.01 21.53 10.40
C THR A 121 14.14 20.51 10.38
N ILE A 122 15.03 20.60 9.39
CA ILE A 122 16.08 19.63 9.13
C ILE A 122 17.42 20.36 9.11
N ASP A 123 18.30 20.06 10.07
CA ASP A 123 19.59 20.74 10.17
C ASP A 123 20.64 20.23 9.17
N ASN A 124 20.49 18.98 8.69
CA ASN A 124 21.41 18.39 7.74
C ASN A 124 21.11 18.90 6.30
N PRO A 125 22.01 19.67 5.64
CA PRO A 125 21.70 20.29 4.35
C PRO A 125 21.38 19.30 3.24
N LYS A 126 21.98 18.10 3.28
CA LYS A 126 21.72 17.05 2.29
C LYS A 126 20.33 16.45 2.48
N VAL A 127 19.94 16.21 3.74
CA VAL A 127 18.62 15.63 4.04
C VAL A 127 17.51 16.64 3.78
N GLU A 128 17.76 17.92 4.05
CA GLU A 128 16.85 19.02 3.72
C GLU A 128 16.63 19.13 2.20
N ALA A 129 17.71 19.09 1.41
CA ALA A 129 17.61 19.12 -0.05
C ALA A 129 16.75 17.95 -0.59
N ILE A 130 17.00 16.72 -0.11
CA ILE A 130 16.22 15.53 -0.47
C ILE A 130 14.74 15.68 -0.09
N TYR A 131 14.45 16.22 1.10
CA TYR A 131 13.10 16.51 1.54
C TYR A 131 12.37 17.48 0.59
N HIS A 132 13.04 18.56 0.17
CA HIS A 132 12.47 19.51 -0.79
C HIS A 132 12.31 18.94 -2.20
N GLU A 133 13.19 18.05 -2.64
CA GLU A 133 13.03 17.29 -3.89
C GLU A 133 11.77 16.43 -3.85
N LEU A 134 11.53 15.71 -2.75
CA LEU A 134 10.33 14.87 -2.56
C LEU A 134 9.01 15.67 -2.48
N GLN A 135 9.07 16.98 -2.22
CA GLN A 135 7.93 17.90 -2.31
C GLN A 135 7.65 18.40 -3.74
N GLN A 136 8.55 18.13 -4.70
CA GLN A 136 8.48 18.64 -6.07
C GLN A 136 8.46 17.54 -7.14
N LEU A 137 8.96 16.35 -6.82
CA LEU A 137 8.96 15.21 -7.73
C LEU A 137 7.54 14.65 -7.93
N ASP A 138 7.07 14.72 -9.17
CA ASP A 138 5.77 14.14 -9.56
C ASP A 138 5.84 12.61 -9.52
N VAL A 139 5.12 12.01 -8.57
CA VAL A 139 5.12 10.56 -8.33
C VAL A 139 4.55 9.79 -9.51
N THR A 140 3.64 10.40 -10.29
CA THR A 140 3.04 9.75 -11.47
C THR A 140 4.03 9.63 -12.63
N LYS A 141 4.99 10.57 -12.72
CA LYS A 141 6.00 10.62 -13.79
C LYS A 141 7.31 9.95 -13.39
N PHE A 142 7.73 10.12 -12.14
CA PHE A 142 9.07 9.76 -11.66
C PHE A 142 9.04 8.71 -10.54
N ARG A 143 8.12 7.74 -10.62
CA ARG A 143 7.89 6.73 -9.56
C ARG A 143 9.15 6.01 -9.05
N ASN A 144 10.07 5.63 -9.94
CA ASN A 144 11.29 4.93 -9.55
C ASN A 144 12.25 5.86 -8.81
N ALA A 145 12.46 7.07 -9.33
CA ALA A 145 13.30 8.07 -8.66
C ALA A 145 12.72 8.42 -7.29
N VAL A 146 11.41 8.66 -7.20
CA VAL A 146 10.73 8.93 -5.93
C VAL A 146 10.92 7.78 -4.94
N ALA A 147 10.78 6.52 -5.37
CA ALA A 147 10.97 5.37 -4.48
C ALA A 147 12.39 5.30 -3.90
N VAL A 148 13.41 5.49 -4.74
CA VAL A 148 14.82 5.47 -4.31
C VAL A 148 15.13 6.65 -3.40
N THR A 149 14.76 7.87 -3.80
CA THR A 149 15.00 9.09 -3.02
C THR A 149 14.29 9.03 -1.68
N PHE A 150 13.07 8.47 -1.63
CA PHE A 150 12.32 8.31 -0.40
C PHE A 150 12.98 7.30 0.57
N ARG A 151 13.47 6.16 0.07
CA ARG A 151 14.24 5.22 0.87
C ARG A 151 15.46 5.90 1.50
N VAL A 152 16.21 6.66 0.69
CA VAL A 152 17.40 7.41 1.15
C VAL A 152 17.01 8.46 2.19
N PHE A 153 15.90 9.18 2.00
CA PHE A 153 15.40 10.16 2.96
C PHE A 153 15.12 9.55 4.34
N ILE A 154 14.42 8.41 4.39
CA ILE A 154 14.10 7.74 5.66
C ILE A 154 15.37 7.21 6.33
N GLU A 155 16.27 6.62 5.56
CA GLU A 155 17.53 6.06 6.08
C GLU A 155 18.42 7.16 6.68
N LEU A 156 18.60 8.29 5.97
CA LEU A 156 19.38 9.42 6.48
C LEU A 156 18.69 10.13 7.65
N SER A 157 17.35 10.22 7.67
CA SER A 157 16.62 10.80 8.81
C SER A 157 16.86 9.99 10.08
N LEU A 158 16.84 8.66 9.99
CA LEU A 158 17.13 7.78 11.11
C LEU A 158 18.59 7.92 11.57
N ASP A 159 19.54 8.06 10.64
CA ASP A 159 20.96 8.26 10.96
C ASP A 159 21.18 9.58 11.71
N CYS A 160 20.62 10.69 11.22
CA CYS A 160 20.70 11.98 11.92
C CYS A 160 20.13 11.90 13.35
N TYR A 161 19.02 11.18 13.54
CA TYR A 161 18.44 10.98 14.86
C TYR A 161 19.34 10.17 15.80
N ILE A 162 19.92 9.07 15.29
CA ILE A 162 20.82 8.20 16.04
C ILE A 162 22.07 8.96 16.48
N GLU A 163 22.64 9.77 15.59
CA GLU A 163 23.80 10.63 15.85
C GLU A 163 23.48 11.69 16.91
N ALA A 164 22.38 12.44 16.73
CA ALA A 164 21.99 13.51 17.65
C ALA A 164 21.69 13.00 19.07
N ASN A 165 21.08 11.82 19.20
CA ASN A 165 20.71 11.23 20.49
C ASN A 165 21.78 10.30 21.08
N GLY A 166 22.96 10.19 20.45
CA GLY A 166 24.06 9.34 20.92
C GLY A 166 23.68 7.86 21.04
N LEU A 167 22.78 7.37 20.18
CA LEU A 167 22.30 5.98 20.21
C LEU A 167 23.27 5.00 19.57
N ASP A 168 24.34 5.50 18.94
CA ASP A 168 25.35 4.65 18.36
C ASP A 168 26.32 4.11 19.42
N LYS A 169 26.12 2.84 19.79
CA LYS A 169 26.88 2.19 20.87
C LYS A 169 28.28 1.72 20.45
N ASN A 170 28.68 1.86 19.17
CA ASN A 170 30.01 1.45 18.69
C ASN A 170 30.47 2.21 17.43
N PRO A 171 31.11 3.39 17.54
CA PRO A 171 31.78 4.04 16.41
C PRO A 171 33.07 3.32 15.96
N ALA A 172 33.55 2.31 16.72
CA ALA A 172 34.87 1.69 16.55
C ALA A 172 34.87 0.28 15.92
N SER A 173 33.71 -0.32 15.65
CA SER A 173 33.68 -1.59 14.90
C SER A 173 33.54 -1.28 13.42
N GLY A 174 34.59 -1.52 12.62
CA GLY A 174 34.59 -1.46 11.15
C GLY A 174 33.66 -2.47 10.45
N LYS A 175 32.51 -2.78 11.06
CA LYS A 175 31.38 -3.47 10.46
C LYS A 175 30.43 -2.38 9.97
N GLY A 176 30.10 -2.42 8.67
CA GLY A 176 29.39 -1.36 7.97
C GLY A 176 28.07 -0.93 8.61
N PHE A 177 27.54 0.20 8.10
CA PHE A 177 26.25 0.80 8.47
C PHE A 177 25.21 -0.24 8.94
N LYS A 178 24.65 -0.02 10.14
CA LYS A 178 23.59 -0.87 10.69
C LYS A 178 22.48 -1.05 9.65
N PRO A 179 21.89 -2.24 9.50
CA PRO A 179 20.77 -2.41 8.59
C PRO A 179 19.59 -1.55 9.05
N LEU A 180 18.79 -1.07 8.09
CA LEU A 180 17.64 -0.20 8.33
C LEU A 180 16.68 -0.73 9.42
N ARG A 181 16.57 -2.06 9.57
CA ARG A 181 15.73 -2.71 10.58
C ARG A 181 16.15 -2.38 12.00
N GLU A 182 17.46 -2.44 12.24
CA GLU A 182 18.04 -2.17 13.54
C GLU A 182 17.92 -0.68 13.87
N LYS A 183 18.18 0.19 12.90
CA LYS A 183 17.99 1.65 13.06
C LYS A 183 16.57 2.00 13.48
N VAL A 184 15.56 1.44 12.81
CA VAL A 184 14.15 1.68 13.13
C VAL A 184 13.81 1.16 14.53
N SER A 185 14.33 -0.01 14.91
CA SER A 185 14.13 -0.55 16.26
C SER A 185 14.73 0.36 17.33
N ASP A 186 15.99 0.78 17.16
CA ASP A 186 16.71 1.66 18.08
C ASP A 186 15.97 3.00 18.28
N VAL A 187 15.63 3.66 17.17
CA VAL A 187 14.93 4.96 17.18
C VAL A 187 13.54 4.84 17.81
N THR A 188 12.74 3.86 17.39
CA THR A 188 11.38 3.71 17.93
C THR A 188 11.38 3.34 19.42
N ASN A 189 12.33 2.53 19.88
CA ASN A 189 12.48 2.22 21.30
C ASN A 189 12.88 3.47 22.10
N HIS A 190 13.82 4.26 21.58
CA HIS A 190 14.21 5.52 22.22
C HIS A 190 13.03 6.51 22.31
N LEU A 191 12.32 6.74 21.20
CA LEU A 191 11.16 7.64 21.14
C LEU A 191 10.03 7.25 22.10
N ILE A 192 9.79 5.95 22.29
CA ILE A 192 8.83 5.44 23.27
C ILE A 192 9.33 5.66 24.71
N ASN A 193 10.63 5.47 24.96
CA ASN A 193 11.22 5.65 26.29
C ASN A 193 11.17 7.12 26.74
N ILE A 194 11.44 8.06 25.83
CA ILE A 194 11.33 9.51 26.11
C ILE A 194 9.88 10.02 26.07
N LYS A 195 8.90 9.13 25.83
CA LYS A 195 7.46 9.44 25.69
C LYS A 195 7.12 10.45 24.59
N ALA A 196 8.00 10.60 23.59
CA ALA A 196 7.75 11.45 22.43
C ALA A 196 6.81 10.78 21.40
N ALA A 197 6.80 9.44 21.35
CA ALA A 197 5.91 8.67 20.50
C ALA A 197 5.23 7.53 21.29
N ASP A 198 4.01 7.19 20.88
CA ASP A 198 3.32 6.01 21.36
C ASP A 198 3.56 4.80 20.43
N LYS A 199 3.18 3.60 20.90
CA LYS A 199 3.30 2.38 20.10
C LYS A 199 2.47 2.44 18.82
N SER A 200 1.40 3.24 18.77
CA SER A 200 0.53 3.45 17.60
C SER A 200 1.29 4.15 16.48
N VAL A 201 1.95 5.27 16.79
CA VAL A 201 2.69 6.06 15.79
C VAL A 201 3.89 5.28 15.27
N CYS A 202 4.59 4.53 16.14
CA CYS A 202 5.69 3.67 15.71
C CYS A 202 5.23 2.41 14.96
N LYS A 203 3.94 2.04 14.98
CA LYS A 203 3.44 0.81 14.37
C LYS A 203 3.66 0.82 12.85
N GLY A 204 3.35 1.94 12.20
CA GLY A 204 3.49 2.09 10.75
C GLY A 204 4.89 1.74 10.28
N ILE A 205 5.91 2.41 10.83
CA ILE A 205 7.32 2.18 10.48
C ILE A 205 7.86 0.82 10.96
N ARG A 206 7.34 0.26 12.08
CA ARG A 206 7.77 -1.07 12.57
C ARG A 206 7.23 -2.21 11.72
N THR A 207 5.96 -2.14 11.30
CA THR A 207 5.33 -3.14 10.44
C THR A 207 5.96 -3.10 9.05
N ALA A 208 6.06 -1.91 8.49
CA ALA A 208 6.83 -1.56 7.30
C ALA A 208 8.17 -2.28 7.21
N VAL A 209 8.94 -2.26 8.28
CA VAL A 209 10.32 -2.74 8.27
C VAL A 209 10.45 -4.22 8.66
N SER A 210 9.38 -4.82 9.18
CA SER A 210 9.37 -6.21 9.65
C SER A 210 8.71 -7.18 8.69
N ASP A 211 7.73 -6.70 7.92
CA ASP A 211 6.99 -7.48 6.95
C ASP A 211 7.68 -7.41 5.58
N LYS A 212 7.88 -8.59 4.97
CA LYS A 212 8.57 -8.71 3.67
C LYS A 212 7.69 -8.25 2.52
N ASP A 213 6.38 -8.29 2.71
CA ASP A 213 5.38 -7.95 1.69
C ASP A 213 4.81 -6.53 1.90
N ASP A 214 5.25 -5.81 2.93
CA ASP A 214 4.81 -4.43 3.17
C ASP A 214 5.45 -3.45 2.18
N LEU A 215 4.72 -2.38 1.86
CA LEU A 215 5.11 -1.37 0.88
C LEU A 215 6.41 -0.63 1.25
N LEU A 216 6.75 -0.62 2.53
CA LEU A 216 7.98 -0.10 3.12
C LEU A 216 8.99 -1.18 3.52
N GLY A 217 8.70 -2.45 3.18
CA GLY A 217 9.58 -3.58 3.42
C GLY A 217 11.00 -3.23 3.02
N ILE A 218 11.98 -3.54 3.87
CA ILE A 218 13.40 -3.44 3.47
C ILE A 218 13.61 -4.21 2.17
N ASP A 219 12.97 -5.38 2.07
CA ASP A 219 12.99 -6.23 0.88
C ASP A 219 12.28 -5.57 -0.31
N THR A 220 11.12 -4.94 -0.09
CA THR A 220 10.37 -4.18 -1.12
C THR A 220 11.15 -3.00 -1.68
N TRP A 221 11.76 -2.20 -0.80
CA TRP A 221 12.62 -1.07 -1.15
C TRP A 221 13.91 -1.50 -1.83
N HIS A 222 14.51 -2.61 -1.37
CA HIS A 222 15.64 -3.22 -2.04
C HIS A 222 15.25 -3.70 -3.45
N ALA A 223 14.07 -4.30 -3.60
CA ALA A 223 13.55 -4.75 -4.88
C ALA A 223 13.28 -3.58 -5.85
N TYR A 224 12.79 -2.42 -5.38
CA TYR A 224 12.63 -1.24 -6.24
C TYR A 224 13.95 -0.75 -6.87
N VAL A 225 15.08 -1.00 -6.21
CA VAL A 225 16.41 -0.60 -6.71
C VAL A 225 17.02 -1.68 -7.60
N HIS A 226 16.92 -2.94 -7.20
CA HIS A 226 17.74 -4.02 -7.76
C HIS A 226 16.98 -5.06 -8.58
N ASN A 227 15.64 -5.12 -8.52
CA ASN A 227 14.85 -6.09 -9.26
C ASN A 227 14.32 -5.46 -10.57
N PRO A 228 14.81 -5.88 -11.76
CA PRO A 228 14.35 -5.34 -13.05
C PRO A 228 12.87 -5.59 -13.35
N HIS A 229 12.27 -6.58 -12.68
CA HIS A 229 10.90 -7.02 -12.90
C HIS A 229 9.92 -6.53 -11.82
N TYR A 230 10.38 -5.66 -10.92
CA TYR A 230 9.55 -5.09 -9.86
C TYR A 230 9.58 -3.57 -9.91
N SER A 231 8.42 -2.92 -9.84
CA SER A 231 8.33 -1.46 -9.96
C SER A 231 7.36 -0.88 -8.94
N PRO A 232 7.68 0.27 -8.35
CA PRO A 232 6.77 0.99 -7.49
C PRO A 232 5.53 1.48 -8.25
N THR A 233 4.42 1.60 -7.54
CA THR A 233 3.23 2.29 -8.02
C THR A 233 3.06 3.62 -7.27
N PRO A 234 2.53 4.68 -7.91
CA PRO A 234 2.36 5.97 -7.25
C PRO A 234 1.52 5.88 -5.99
N GLN A 235 0.39 5.17 -6.05
CA GLN A 235 -0.51 4.99 -4.91
C GLN A 235 0.19 4.33 -3.72
N ASN A 236 1.02 3.31 -3.97
CA ASN A 236 1.75 2.63 -2.90
C ASN A 236 2.71 3.59 -2.20
N LEU A 237 3.45 4.41 -2.95
CA LEU A 237 4.37 5.40 -2.38
C LEU A 237 3.64 6.46 -1.54
N LEU A 238 2.46 6.91 -1.98
CA LEU A 238 1.66 7.89 -1.25
C LEU A 238 1.10 7.33 0.06
N ILE A 239 0.44 6.17 0.01
CA ILE A 239 -0.09 5.48 1.20
C ILE A 239 1.03 5.24 2.20
N THR A 240 2.17 4.82 1.67
CA THR A 240 3.35 4.56 2.44
C THR A 240 3.80 5.80 3.22
N TRP A 241 3.95 6.94 2.54
CA TRP A 241 4.30 8.19 3.21
C TRP A 241 3.28 8.52 4.30
N ASP A 242 1.99 8.40 4.01
CA ASP A 242 0.92 8.72 4.98
C ASP A 242 1.02 7.89 6.25
N ASN A 243 1.44 6.63 6.14
CA ASN A 243 1.64 5.75 7.29
C ASN A 243 2.85 6.12 8.16
N VAL A 244 3.85 6.82 7.61
CA VAL A 244 5.10 7.17 8.33
C VAL A 244 5.26 8.66 8.59
N GLN A 245 4.45 9.52 7.98
CA GLN A 245 4.57 10.97 8.10
C GLN A 245 4.63 11.39 9.57
N LYS A 246 3.69 10.89 10.40
CA LYS A 246 3.63 11.28 11.80
C LYS A 246 4.88 10.88 12.59
N PHE A 247 5.45 9.72 12.26
CA PHE A 247 6.70 9.26 12.84
C PHE A 247 7.87 10.17 12.42
N VAL A 248 7.96 10.55 11.15
CA VAL A 248 9.03 11.43 10.63
C VAL A 248 8.95 12.83 11.26
N GLU A 249 7.74 13.38 11.41
CA GLU A 249 7.53 14.67 12.11
C GLU A 249 8.05 14.62 13.56
N ILE A 250 7.71 13.56 14.30
CA ILE A 250 8.17 13.39 15.68
C ILE A 250 9.68 13.16 15.73
N LEU A 251 10.22 12.36 14.81
CA LEU A 251 11.65 12.09 14.70
C LEU A 251 12.40 13.41 14.59
N TRP A 252 12.09 14.24 13.58
CA TRP A 252 12.78 15.52 13.37
C TRP A 252 12.55 16.54 14.50
N SER A 253 11.41 16.48 15.19
CA SER A 253 11.18 17.29 16.39
C SER A 253 12.10 16.93 17.58
N ASN A 254 12.78 15.79 17.52
CA ASN A 254 13.65 15.24 18.58
C ASN A 254 15.10 15.00 18.08
N VAL A 255 15.52 15.67 17.00
CA VAL A 255 16.93 15.70 16.53
C VAL A 255 17.71 16.87 17.12
N ASN A 256 17.03 17.82 17.79
CA ASN A 256 17.63 19.02 18.38
C ASN A 256 18.29 18.78 19.74
#